data_AF-A0A1C5EY05-F1
#
_entry.id   AF-A0A1C5EY05-F1
#
_cell.length_a   1.000
_cell.length_b   1.000
_cell.length_c   1.000
_cell.angle_alpha   90.00
_cell.angle_beta   90.00
_cell.angle_gamma   90.00
#
_symmetry.space_group_name_H-M   'P 1'
#
loop_
_entity.id
_entity.type
_entity.pdbx_description
1 polymer ?
#
loop_
_entity_poly.entity_id
_entity_poly.type
_entity_poly.pdbx_seq_one_letter_code
_entity_poly.pdbx_strand_id
1 'polypeptide(L)'
;MLAPAGFVAAGQDWAGGRSVTDPLVSPLHDTLEKLPPITIYQGGHDILLPDAEKFAAKARAVGTHVDLRVWPTAIHVFVGAGWTLEARQALRDAAGRIRRSACD
;
A
#
# COMPACT_ATOMS: atom_id res chain seq x y z
N MET A 1 -12.33 4.36 -15.07
CA MET A 1 -11.21 5.07 -14.41
C MET A 1 -11.31 4.83 -12.91
N LEU A 2 -10.19 4.89 -12.18
CA LEU A 2 -10.16 4.69 -10.72
C LEU A 2 -11.11 5.72 -10.07
N ALA A 3 -12.23 5.24 -9.57
CA ALA A 3 -13.29 6.07 -9.01
C ALA A 3 -13.94 5.31 -7.84
N PRO A 4 -14.45 6.02 -6.82
CA PRO A 4 -15.00 5.38 -5.62
C PRO A 4 -16.04 4.30 -5.93
N ALA A 5 -17.00 4.59 -6.82
CA ALA A 5 -18.04 3.64 -7.19
C ALA A 5 -17.48 2.35 -7.83
N GLY A 6 -16.46 2.49 -8.69
CA GLY A 6 -15.80 1.35 -9.31
C GLY A 6 -15.04 0.48 -8.31
N PHE A 7 -14.38 1.11 -7.32
CA PHE A 7 -13.70 0.36 -6.25
C PHE A 7 -14.67 -0.32 -5.30
N VAL A 8 -15.79 0.32 -4.97
CA VAL A 8 -16.84 -0.30 -4.13
C VAL A 8 -17.38 -1.55 -4.83
N ALA A 9 -17.72 -1.45 -6.11
CA ALA A 9 -18.20 -2.60 -6.89
C ALA A 9 -17.12 -3.70 -6.97
N ALA A 10 -15.89 -3.35 -7.33
CA ALA A 10 -14.79 -4.33 -7.40
C ALA A 10 -14.49 -4.99 -6.05
N GLY A 11 -14.60 -4.24 -4.95
CA GLY A 11 -14.43 -4.75 -3.59
C GLY A 11 -15.54 -5.71 -3.18
N GLN A 12 -16.79 -5.43 -3.57
CA GLN A 12 -17.92 -6.33 -3.36
C GLN A 12 -17.76 -7.63 -4.16
N ASP A 13 -17.38 -7.53 -5.43
CA ASP A 13 -17.13 -8.69 -6.28
C ASP A 13 -15.97 -9.54 -5.74
N TRP A 14 -14.88 -8.89 -5.29
CA TRP A 14 -13.73 -9.55 -4.67
C TRP A 14 -14.08 -10.25 -3.35
N ALA A 15 -14.90 -9.62 -2.50
CA ALA A 15 -15.32 -10.20 -1.24
C ALA A 15 -16.17 -11.47 -1.45
N GLY A 16 -16.91 -11.56 -2.57
CA GLY A 16 -17.80 -12.67 -2.87
C GLY A 16 -18.81 -12.86 -1.75
N GLY A 17 -18.78 -14.02 -1.08
CA GLY A 17 -19.65 -14.31 0.06
C GLY A 17 -19.16 -13.77 1.42
N ARG A 18 -17.97 -13.19 1.50
CA ARG A 18 -17.41 -12.64 2.75
C ARG A 18 -17.89 -11.21 3.00
N SER A 19 -17.81 -10.76 4.25
CA SER A 19 -18.00 -9.35 4.56
C SER A 19 -16.89 -8.52 3.89
N VAL A 20 -17.22 -7.34 3.36
CA VAL A 20 -16.21 -6.37 2.88
C VAL A 20 -15.29 -5.86 3.99
N THR A 21 -15.68 -6.05 5.25
CA THR A 21 -14.86 -5.73 6.44
C THR A 21 -14.14 -6.95 7.04
N ASP A 22 -14.25 -8.13 6.42
CA ASP A 22 -13.45 -9.30 6.79
C ASP A 22 -11.96 -8.94 6.66
N PRO A 23 -11.12 -9.12 7.70
CA PRO A 23 -9.68 -8.83 7.63
C PRO A 23 -8.93 -9.52 6.48
N LEU A 24 -9.40 -10.67 6.00
CA LEU A 24 -8.81 -11.34 4.83
C LEU A 24 -9.15 -10.65 3.49
N VAL A 25 -10.21 -9.85 3.47
CA VAL A 25 -10.63 -9.04 2.32
C VAL A 25 -10.02 -7.63 2.43
N SER A 26 -10.14 -7.02 3.60
CA SER A 26 -9.73 -5.65 3.91
C SER A 26 -8.82 -5.64 5.14
N PRO A 27 -7.50 -5.85 4.97
CA PRO A 27 -6.54 -6.00 6.09
C PRO A 27 -6.51 -4.84 7.07
N LEU A 28 -6.97 -3.65 6.65
CA LEU A 28 -7.11 -2.49 7.53
C LEU A 28 -8.00 -2.77 8.74
N HIS A 29 -8.86 -3.79 8.71
CA HIS A 29 -9.70 -4.19 9.83
C HIS A 29 -9.03 -5.19 10.80
N ASP A 30 -7.85 -5.73 10.51
CA ASP A 30 -7.08 -6.59 11.44
C ASP A 30 -6.31 -5.78 12.50
N THR A 31 -5.64 -6.45 13.44
CA THR A 31 -4.79 -5.80 14.46
C THR A 31 -3.56 -5.13 13.84
N LEU A 32 -3.05 -5.69 12.73
CA LEU A 32 -1.78 -5.30 12.09
C LEU A 32 -0.55 -5.47 12.99
N GLU A 33 -0.66 -6.25 14.05
CA GLU A 33 0.44 -6.58 14.97
C GLU A 33 1.33 -7.68 14.40
N LYS A 34 2.59 -7.73 14.84
CA LYS A 34 3.54 -8.82 14.53
C LYS A 34 3.77 -9.04 13.02
N LEU A 35 3.52 -8.03 12.21
CA LEU A 35 3.85 -8.05 10.79
C LEU A 35 5.36 -7.80 10.62
N PRO A 36 5.98 -8.34 9.56
CA PRO A 36 7.35 -7.99 9.21
C PRO A 36 7.45 -6.48 8.88
N PRO A 37 8.67 -5.90 8.83
CA PRO A 37 8.85 -4.53 8.35
C PRO A 37 8.22 -4.31 6.97
N ILE A 38 7.37 -3.28 6.85
CA ILE A 38 6.64 -2.95 5.62
C ILE A 38 7.18 -1.64 5.05
N THR A 39 7.39 -1.58 3.73
CA THR A 39 7.60 -0.32 3.00
C THR A 39 6.48 -0.15 1.97
N ILE A 40 5.85 1.02 1.95
CA ILE A 40 4.75 1.37 1.03
C ILE A 40 5.22 2.50 0.12
N TYR A 41 5.08 2.32 -1.20
CA TYR A 41 5.36 3.33 -2.22
C TYR A 41 4.03 3.83 -2.78
N GLN A 42 3.67 5.07 -2.46
CA GLN A 42 2.34 5.60 -2.78
C GLN A 42 2.44 6.87 -3.63
N GLY A 43 1.54 7.01 -4.60
CA GLY A 43 1.38 8.25 -5.36
C GLY A 43 0.55 9.28 -4.58
N GLY A 44 0.96 10.55 -4.59
CA GLY A 44 0.24 11.63 -3.92
C GLY A 44 -1.06 12.05 -4.63
N HIS A 45 -1.18 11.77 -5.92
CA HIS A 45 -2.41 11.94 -6.70
C HIS A 45 -3.19 10.62 -6.86
N ASP A 46 -2.89 9.62 -6.04
CA ASP A 46 -3.62 8.37 -6.00
C ASP A 46 -4.77 8.46 -4.98
N ILE A 47 -5.97 8.13 -5.42
CA ILE A 47 -7.18 8.09 -4.58
C ILE A 47 -7.08 7.09 -3.42
N LEU A 48 -6.16 6.12 -3.47
CA LEU A 48 -5.89 5.17 -2.39
C LEU A 48 -4.83 5.65 -1.38
N LEU A 49 -4.30 6.88 -1.52
CA LEU A 49 -3.39 7.45 -0.53
C LEU A 49 -3.98 7.44 0.90
N PRO A 50 -5.26 7.82 1.13
CA PRO A 50 -5.85 7.77 2.48
C PRO A 50 -5.82 6.38 3.11
N ASP A 51 -5.96 5.31 2.33
CA ASP A 51 -5.90 3.93 2.81
C ASP A 51 -4.48 3.56 3.23
N ALA A 52 -3.47 3.93 2.43
CA ALA A 52 -2.07 3.74 2.77
C ALA A 52 -1.67 4.49 4.05
N GLU A 53 -2.13 5.73 4.21
CA GLU A 53 -1.91 6.55 5.41
C GLU A 53 -2.57 5.94 6.65
N LYS A 54 -3.84 5.52 6.54
CA LYS A 54 -4.57 4.84 7.63
C LYS A 54 -3.90 3.53 8.03
N PHE A 55 -3.50 2.71 7.07
CA PHE A 55 -2.78 1.46 7.34
C PHE A 55 -1.47 1.74 8.08
N ALA A 56 -0.64 2.65 7.56
CA ALA A 56 0.64 2.99 8.17
C ALA A 56 0.47 3.53 9.60
N ALA A 57 -0.50 4.42 9.82
CA ALA A 57 -0.80 4.96 11.14
C ALA A 57 -1.24 3.86 12.12
N LYS A 58 -2.19 3.00 11.70
CA LYS A 58 -2.71 1.90 12.53
C LYS A 58 -1.62 0.90 12.89
N ALA A 59 -0.83 0.46 11.90
CA ALA A 59 0.25 -0.50 12.11
C ALA A 59 1.35 0.06 13.03
N ARG A 60 1.75 1.32 12.84
CA ARG A 60 2.75 1.98 13.71
C ARG A 60 2.25 2.10 15.15
N ALA A 61 0.96 2.38 15.35
CA ALA A 61 0.38 2.50 16.69
C ALA A 61 0.46 1.19 17.50
N VAL A 62 0.53 0.04 16.83
CA VAL A 62 0.66 -1.29 17.45
C VAL A 62 2.09 -1.85 17.39
N GLY A 63 3.08 -1.01 17.04
CA GLY A 63 4.50 -1.37 17.05
C GLY A 63 5.02 -2.03 15.78
N THR A 64 4.21 -2.18 14.72
CA THR A 64 4.69 -2.67 13.42
C THR A 64 5.49 -1.60 12.70
N HIS A 65 6.69 -1.95 12.23
CA HIS A 65 7.53 -1.03 11.47
C HIS A 65 6.96 -0.81 10.06
N VAL A 66 6.49 0.41 9.78
CA VAL A 66 6.02 0.80 8.44
C VAL A 66 6.74 2.06 7.97
N ASP A 67 7.39 1.99 6.82
CA ASP A 67 7.92 3.14 6.07
C ASP A 67 6.97 3.48 4.91
N LEU A 68 6.20 4.56 5.04
CA LEU A 68 5.31 5.06 3.98
C LEU A 68 6.02 6.18 3.22
N ARG A 69 6.26 5.95 1.94
CA ARG A 69 6.94 6.87 1.04
C ARG A 69 5.97 7.39 -0.02
N VAL A 70 5.62 8.67 0.08
CA VAL A 70 4.68 9.32 -0.85
C VAL A 70 5.46 10.09 -1.92
N TRP A 71 5.18 9.83 -3.19
CA TRP A 71 5.64 10.63 -4.32
C TRP A 71 4.56 11.66 -4.68
N PRO A 72 4.73 12.95 -4.32
CA PRO A 72 3.61 13.91 -4.25
C PRO A 72 2.76 14.05 -5.51
N THR A 73 3.37 13.97 -6.70
CA THR A 73 2.68 14.17 -7.98
C THR A 73 2.33 12.87 -8.70
N ALA A 74 2.76 11.72 -8.16
CA ALA A 74 2.63 10.44 -8.82
C ALA A 74 1.19 9.90 -8.73
N ILE A 75 0.78 9.19 -9.78
CA ILE A 75 -0.54 8.56 -9.90
C ILE A 75 -0.56 7.15 -9.28
N HIS A 76 -1.72 6.52 -9.32
CA HIS A 76 -1.89 5.12 -8.93
C HIS A 76 -0.92 4.19 -9.66
N VAL A 77 -0.24 3.33 -8.89
CA VAL A 77 0.73 2.33 -9.39
C VAL A 77 1.84 2.97 -10.25
N PHE A 78 2.28 4.19 -9.90
CA PHE A 78 3.35 4.88 -10.65
C PHE A 78 4.63 4.05 -10.79
N VAL A 79 4.92 3.13 -9.86
CA VAL A 79 6.06 2.21 -9.93
C VAL A 79 6.04 1.31 -11.18
N GLY A 80 4.86 1.03 -11.74
CA GLY A 80 4.72 0.30 -13.00
C GLY A 80 5.10 1.13 -14.23
N ALA A 81 5.15 2.46 -14.11
CA ALA A 81 5.54 3.37 -15.18
C ALA A 81 7.07 3.48 -15.29
N GLY A 82 7.78 2.36 -15.50
CA GLY A 82 9.24 2.26 -15.46
C GLY A 82 10.02 3.17 -16.45
N TRP A 83 9.33 3.88 -17.34
CA TRP A 83 9.92 4.93 -18.18
C TRP A 83 10.11 6.26 -17.45
N THR A 84 9.47 6.49 -16.30
CA THR A 84 9.63 7.72 -15.50
C THR A 84 10.81 7.63 -14.54
N LEU A 85 11.32 8.79 -14.12
CA LEU A 85 12.43 8.85 -13.16
C LEU A 85 11.99 8.42 -11.76
N GLU A 86 10.78 8.83 -11.37
CA GLU A 86 10.14 8.53 -10.10
C GLU A 86 9.96 7.02 -9.91
N ALA A 87 9.42 6.34 -10.93
CA ALA A 87 9.25 4.89 -10.89
C ALA A 87 10.60 4.18 -10.74
N ARG A 88 11.60 4.58 -11.52
CA ARG A 88 12.96 4.00 -11.43
C ARG A 88 13.62 4.26 -10.08
N GLN A 89 13.39 5.41 -9.47
CA GLN A 89 13.88 5.72 -8.12
C GLN A 89 13.20 4.83 -7.06
N ALA A 90 11.88 4.72 -7.11
CA ALA A 90 11.12 3.86 -6.19
C ALA A 90 11.53 2.39 -6.31
N LEU A 91 11.67 1.86 -7.52
CA LEU A 91 12.12 0.49 -7.76
C LEU A 91 13.55 0.23 -7.28
N ARG A 92 14.48 1.19 -7.46
CA ARG A 92 15.84 1.08 -6.92
C ARG A 92 15.86 1.05 -5.40
N ASP A 93 15.07 1.91 -4.76
CA ASP A 93 14.93 1.92 -3.30
C ASP A 93 14.35 0.59 -2.78
N ALA A 94 13.28 0.09 -3.41
CA ALA A 94 12.66 -1.19 -3.08
C ALA A 94 13.65 -2.35 -3.20
N ALA A 95 14.38 -2.43 -4.31
CA ALA A 95 15.41 -3.45 -4.52
C ALA A 95 16.52 -3.38 -3.47
N GLY A 96 16.94 -2.17 -3.09
CA GLY A 96 17.93 -1.98 -2.04
C GLY A 96 17.46 -2.49 -0.67
N ARG A 97 16.18 -2.28 -0.33
CA ARG A 97 15.58 -2.76 0.92
C ARG A 97 15.47 -4.27 0.96
N ILE A 98 14.94 -4.88 -0.09
CA ILE A 98 14.80 -6.34 -0.20
C ILE A 98 16.16 -7.02 -0.03
N ARG A 99 17.22 -6.49 -0.66
CA ARG A 99 18.57 -7.03 -0.51
C ARG A 99 19.12 -6.93 0.91
N ARG A 100 18.85 -5.83 1.63
CA ARG A 100 19.28 -5.66 3.03
C ARG A 100 18.54 -6.61 3.97
N SER A 101 17.24 -6.75 3.79
CA SER A 101 16.41 -7.67 4.60
C SER A 101 16.74 -9.15 4.39
N ALA A 102 17.46 -9.51 3.32
CA ALA A 102 17.94 -10.87 3.10
C ALA A 102 19.30 -11.15 3.79
N CYS A 103 19.96 -10.13 4.33
CA CYS A 103 21.23 -10.25 5.04
C CYS A 103 21.08 -10.26 6.57
N ASP A 104 19.87 -10.01 7.07
CA ASP A 104 19.47 -10.08 8.49
C ASP A 104 18.82 -11.44 8.79
#